data_AF-A0A953IIG8-F1
#
_entry.id   AF-A0A953IIG8-F1
#
_cell.length_a   1.000
_cell.length_b   1.000
_cell.length_c   1.000
_cell.angle_alpha   90.00
_cell.angle_beta   90.00
_cell.angle_gamma   90.00
#
_symmetry.space_group_name_H-M   'P 1'
#
loop_
_entity.id
_entity.type
_entity.pdbx_description
1 polymer ?
#
loop_
_entity_poly.entity_id
_entity_poly.type
_entity_poly.pdbx_seq_one_letter_code
_entity_poly.pdbx_strand_id
1 'polypeptide(L)'
;NRLHFTGSRPENLVAVTPALARELQEIWIARGFWTGAADGVVDVRFQKTLIDFMGWENYDTRIAPVQAIDLAAGQSLVLDREVLADIRAVFAGRRWKARGPDPD
;
A
#
# COMPACT_ATOMS: atom_id res chain seq x y z
N ASN A 1 -9.90 4.60 17.65
CA ASN A 1 -8.60 5.21 17.33
C ASN A 1 -8.84 6.16 16.16
N ARG A 2 -8.94 7.47 16.40
CA ARG A 2 -9.37 8.46 15.40
C ARG A 2 -8.12 9.24 14.96
N LEU A 3 -7.43 8.71 13.95
CA LEU A 3 -6.17 9.27 13.47
C LEU A 3 -6.48 10.50 12.60
N HIS A 4 -6.15 11.68 13.11
CA HIS A 4 -6.25 12.93 12.37
C HIS A 4 -5.04 13.06 11.45
N PHE A 5 -5.18 12.58 10.21
CA PHE A 5 -4.13 12.63 9.21
C PHE A 5 -4.17 13.97 8.45
N THR A 6 -3.48 14.97 9.00
CA THR A 6 -2.99 16.06 8.15
C THR A 6 -1.89 15.49 7.24
N GLY A 7 -1.77 16.01 6.01
CA GLY A 7 -0.93 15.47 4.94
C GLY A 7 0.49 15.05 5.36
N SER A 8 1.07 14.08 4.65
CA SER A 8 2.33 13.44 5.08
C SER A 8 3.44 14.46 5.11
N ARG A 9 4.13 14.58 6.25
CA ARG A 9 5.34 15.40 6.30
C ARG A 9 6.40 14.74 5.42
N PRO A 10 7.18 15.51 4.64
CA PRO A 10 8.18 14.94 3.74
C PRO A 10 9.23 14.09 4.48
N GLU A 11 9.54 14.42 5.74
CA GLU A 11 10.40 13.64 6.64
C GLU A 11 9.88 12.22 6.94
N ASN A 12 8.56 12.01 6.84
CA ASN A 12 7.92 10.72 7.08
C ASN A 12 7.71 9.91 5.80
N LEU A 13 8.12 10.44 4.65
CA LEU A 13 8.03 9.72 3.38
C LEU A 13 9.25 8.80 3.21
N VAL A 14 8.99 7.58 2.77
CA VAL A 14 10.02 6.57 2.46
C VAL A 14 9.85 6.16 1.01
N ALA A 15 10.95 6.18 0.27
CA ALA A 15 10.99 5.68 -1.10
C ALA A 15 10.68 4.19 -1.12
N VAL A 16 9.78 3.80 -2.01
CA VAL A 16 9.46 2.40 -2.28
C VAL A 16 10.56 1.83 -3.15
N THR A 17 11.56 1.26 -2.50
CA THR A 17 12.66 0.53 -3.14
C THR A 17 12.16 -0.81 -3.68
N PRO A 18 12.90 -1.47 -4.59
CA PRO A 18 12.50 -2.79 -5.08
C PRO A 18 12.32 -3.84 -3.98
N ALA A 19 13.12 -3.77 -2.91
CA ALA A 19 12.97 -4.64 -1.75
C ALA A 19 11.65 -4.38 -1.01
N LEU A 20 11.28 -3.11 -0.82
CA LEU A 20 10.02 -2.74 -0.18
C LEU A 20 8.81 -3.06 -1.09
N ALA A 21 8.95 -2.85 -2.39
CA ALA A 21 7.94 -3.21 -3.38
C ALA A 21 7.66 -4.71 -3.35
N ARG A 22 8.72 -5.53 -3.29
CA ARG A 22 8.58 -6.98 -3.17
C ARG A 22 7.84 -7.36 -1.89
N GLU A 23 8.19 -6.78 -0.75
CA GLU A 23 7.50 -7.03 0.51
C GLU A 23 6.01 -6.68 0.41
N LEU A 24 5.67 -5.53 -0.18
CA LEU A 24 4.28 -5.12 -0.37
C LEU A 24 3.52 -6.06 -1.32
N GLN A 25 4.15 -6.50 -2.41
CA GLN A 25 3.58 -7.50 -3.31
C GLN A 25 3.36 -8.83 -2.58
N GLU A 26 4.30 -9.31 -1.76
CA GLU A 26 4.13 -10.54 -0.96
C GLU A 26 2.92 -10.43 -0.01
N ILE A 27 2.75 -9.28 0.64
CA ILE A 27 1.59 -8.98 1.49
C ILE A 27 0.29 -9.01 0.67
N TRP A 28 0.27 -8.38 -0.50
CA TRP A 28 -0.92 -8.35 -1.35
C TRP A 28 -1.26 -9.70 -1.97
N ILE A 29 -0.27 -10.51 -2.34
CA ILE A 29 -0.46 -11.90 -2.80
C ILE A 29 -1.15 -12.70 -1.70
N ALA A 30 -0.64 -12.63 -0.47
CA ALA A 30 -1.22 -13.32 0.67
C ALA A 30 -2.68 -12.90 0.97
N ARG A 31 -3.10 -11.71 0.52
CA ARG A 31 -4.47 -11.21 0.65
C ARG A 31 -5.32 -11.33 -0.61
N GLY A 32 -4.77 -11.82 -1.72
CA GLY A 32 -5.48 -11.89 -3.00
C GLY A 32 -5.67 -10.55 -3.72
N PHE A 33 -4.94 -9.51 -3.33
CA PHE A 33 -4.94 -8.19 -4.01
C PHE A 33 -3.95 -8.10 -5.18
N TRP A 34 -2.97 -9.00 -5.25
CA TRP A 34 -1.96 -9.03 -6.32
C TRP A 34 -1.93 -10.39 -7.01
N THR A 35 -2.06 -10.38 -8.34
CA THR A 35 -2.02 -11.57 -9.20
C THR A 35 -0.73 -11.56 -10.02
N GLY A 36 0.35 -12.08 -9.43
CA GLY A 36 1.67 -12.08 -10.05
C GLY A 36 2.76 -12.50 -9.07
N ALA A 37 3.99 -12.59 -9.56
CA ALA A 37 5.15 -12.76 -8.69
C ALA A 37 5.43 -11.47 -7.91
N ALA A 38 6.06 -11.61 -6.74
CA ALA A 38 6.64 -10.49 -6.02
C ALA A 38 8.06 -10.21 -6.57
N ASP A 39 8.11 -9.50 -7.69
CA ASP A 39 9.33 -9.18 -8.43
C ASP A 39 10.01 -7.87 -7.98
N GLY A 40 9.35 -7.10 -7.13
CA GLY A 40 9.83 -5.80 -6.64
C GLY A 40 9.73 -4.68 -7.68
N VAL A 41 8.99 -4.87 -8.77
CA VAL A 41 8.81 -3.85 -9.80
C VAL A 41 7.75 -2.83 -9.35
N VAL A 42 8.14 -1.55 -9.33
CA VAL A 42 7.24 -0.43 -9.04
C VAL A 42 6.77 0.15 -10.37
N ASP A 43 5.69 -0.39 -10.91
CA ASP A 43 5.04 0.06 -12.14
C ASP A 43 3.66 0.67 -11.89
N VAL A 44 2.97 1.06 -12.96
CA VAL A 44 1.61 1.61 -12.89
C VAL A 44 0.63 0.63 -12.22
N ARG A 45 0.83 -0.68 -12.41
CA ARG A 45 0.01 -1.71 -11.79
C ARG A 45 0.24 -1.72 -10.28
N PHE A 46 1.49 -1.68 -9.83
CA PHE A 46 1.87 -1.56 -8.43
C PHE A 46 1.23 -0.33 -7.79
N GLN A 47 1.37 0.84 -8.41
CA GLN A 47 0.80 2.09 -7.92
C GLN A 47 -0.72 2.01 -7.80
N LYS A 48 -1.40 1.44 -8.81
CA LYS A 48 -2.85 1.24 -8.77
C LYS A 48 -3.28 0.31 -7.63
N THR A 49 -2.62 -0.85 -7.48
CA THR A 49 -2.94 -1.79 -6.38
C THR A 49 -2.70 -1.15 -5.01
N LEU A 50 -1.65 -0.33 -4.87
CA LEU A 50 -1.40 0.42 -3.66
C LEU A 50 -2.54 1.39 -3.35
N ILE A 51 -3.00 2.16 -4.33
CA ILE A 51 -4.12 3.09 -4.17
C ILE A 51 -5.40 2.35 -3.79
N ASP A 52 -5.73 1.25 -4.48
CA ASP A 52 -6.90 0.42 -4.20
C ASP A 52 -6.85 -0.15 -2.77
N PHE A 53 -5.69 -0.65 -2.37
CA PHE A 53 -5.44 -1.13 -1.01
C PHE A 53 -5.60 0.00 0.03
N MET A 54 -5.06 1.19 -0.25
CA MET A 54 -5.15 2.34 0.63
C MET A 54 -6.59 2.84 0.81
N GLY A 55 -7.41 2.79 -0.25
CA GLY A 55 -8.83 3.07 -0.16
C GLY A 55 -9.57 2.04 0.71
N TRP A 56 -9.24 0.76 0.55
CA TRP A 56 -9.84 -0.31 1.37
C TRP A 56 -9.55 -0.16 2.88
N GLU A 57 -8.36 0.31 3.24
CA GLU A 57 -7.97 0.57 4.64
C GLU A 57 -8.43 1.95 5.18
N ASN A 58 -9.08 2.78 4.36
CA ASN A 58 -9.52 4.16 4.70
C ASN A 58 -8.35 5.15 4.91
N TYR A 59 -7.29 5.05 4.09
CA TYR A 59 -6.20 6.03 4.04
C TYR A 59 -6.44 7.15 3.00
N ASP A 60 -7.68 7.57 2.76
CA ASP A 60 -8.08 8.48 1.66
C ASP A 60 -7.24 9.76 1.58
N THR A 61 -6.91 10.34 2.74
CA THR A 61 -6.08 11.56 2.84
C THR A 61 -4.64 11.39 2.36
N ARG A 62 -4.16 10.16 2.25
CA ARG A 62 -2.80 9.79 1.82
C ARG A 62 -2.76 9.29 0.37
N ILE A 63 -3.91 9.08 -0.27
CA ILE A 63 -4.00 8.58 -1.65
C ILE A 63 -3.51 9.61 -2.66
N ALA A 64 -3.98 10.86 -2.55
CA ALA A 64 -3.68 11.89 -3.54
C ALA A 64 -2.16 12.11 -3.77
N PRO A 65 -1.31 12.17 -2.73
CA PRO A 65 0.14 12.22 -2.92
C PRO A 65 0.73 11.02 -3.66
N VAL A 66 0.25 9.80 -3.41
CA VAL A 66 0.73 8.59 -4.09
C VAL A 66 0.26 8.55 -5.53
N GLN A 67 -0.98 8.97 -5.79
CA GLN A 67 -1.57 9.05 -7.13
C GLN A 67 -0.91 10.12 -8.01
N ALA A 68 -0.41 11.21 -7.41
CA ALA A 68 0.25 12.29 -8.13
C ALA A 68 1.67 11.94 -8.63
N ILE A 69 2.22 10.78 -8.23
CA ILE A 69 3.56 10.36 -8.66
C ILE A 69 3.50 9.85 -10.09
N ASP A 70 4.24 10.49 -10.98
CA ASP A 70 4.40 10.08 -12.36
C ASP A 70 5.59 9.11 -12.50
N LEU A 71 5.28 7.81 -12.42
CA LEU A 71 6.25 6.74 -12.64
C LEU A 71 6.80 6.74 -14.07
N ALA A 72 6.01 7.19 -15.06
CA ALA A 72 6.45 7.25 -16.45
C ALA A 72 7.46 8.38 -16.68
N ALA A 73 7.37 9.45 -15.89
CA ALA A 73 8.38 10.51 -15.80
C ALA A 73 9.62 10.11 -14.95
N GLY A 74 9.67 8.88 -14.44
CA GLY A 74 10.79 8.38 -13.63
C GLY A 74 10.76 8.85 -12.16
N GLN A 75 9.63 9.36 -11.68
CA GLN A 75 9.50 9.69 -10.26
C GLN A 75 9.49 8.40 -9.43
N SER A 76 10.06 8.47 -8.23
CA SER A 76 10.04 7.35 -7.29
C SER A 76 8.78 7.39 -6.44
N LEU A 77 8.10 6.25 -6.31
CA LEU A 77 6.96 6.13 -5.41
C LEU A 77 7.41 6.29 -3.96
N VAL A 78 6.68 7.06 -3.18
CA VAL A 78 6.94 7.26 -1.75
C VAL A 78 5.70 6.91 -0.93
N LEU A 79 5.93 6.33 0.25
CA LEU A 79 4.89 6.01 1.21
C LEU A 79 5.20 6.63 2.57
N ASP A 80 4.15 7.02 3.27
CA ASP A 80 4.28 7.45 4.66
C ASP A 80 4.71 6.27 5.55
N ARG A 81 5.67 6.50 6.45
CA ARG A 81 6.16 5.50 7.41
C ARG A 81 5.04 4.94 8.27
N GLU A 82 4.05 5.75 8.64
CA GLU A 82 2.92 5.29 9.43
C GLU A 82 2.03 4.35 8.61
N VAL A 83 1.78 4.68 7.35
CA VAL A 83 1.02 3.81 6.42
C VAL A 83 1.77 2.49 6.21
N LEU A 84 3.09 2.54 5.98
CA LEU A 84 3.90 1.33 5.84
C LEU A 84 3.88 0.47 7.12
N ALA A 85 4.02 1.10 8.28
CA ALA A 85 3.97 0.40 9.57
C ALA A 85 2.59 -0.23 9.79
N ASP A 86 1.51 0.45 9.43
CA ASP A 86 0.15 -0.10 9.56
C ASP A 86 -0.08 -1.25 8.59
N ILE A 87 0.33 -1.14 7.31
CA ILE A 87 0.27 -2.25 6.35
C ILE A 87 0.95 -3.52 6.92
N ARG A 88 2.15 -3.36 7.48
CA ARG A 88 2.91 -4.43 8.13
C ARG A 88 2.21 -4.95 9.39
N ALA A 89 1.64 -4.09 10.21
CA ALA A 89 0.95 -4.47 11.44
C ALA A 89 -0.37 -5.21 11.16
N VAL A 90 -1.15 -4.74 10.18
CA VAL A 90 -2.35 -5.42 9.70
C VAL A 90 -1.97 -6.79 9.15
N PHE A 91 -0.79 -6.93 8.50
CA PHE A 91 -0.29 -8.22 8.03
C PHE A 91 0.15 -9.14 9.17
N ALA A 92 0.91 -8.63 10.13
CA ALA A 92 1.47 -9.42 11.23
C ALA A 92 0.45 -9.82 12.31
N GLY A 93 -0.59 -9.00 12.55
CA GLY A 93 -1.39 -9.08 13.78
C GLY A 93 -2.90 -9.09 13.63
N ARG A 94 -3.49 -8.62 12.51
CA ARG A 94 -4.95 -8.71 12.32
C ARG A 94 -5.31 -10.04 11.67
N ARG A 95 -5.57 -11.02 12.54
CA ARG A 95 -6.35 -12.24 12.31
C ARG A 95 -7.14 -12.19 10.99
N TRP A 96 -6.66 -12.95 10.02
CA TRP A 96 -7.33 -13.34 8.78
C TRP A 96 -8.85 -13.47 9.00
N LYS A 97 -9.62 -12.48 8.53
CA LYS A 97 -10.98 -12.74 8.04
C LYS A 97 -10.83 -12.82 6.53
N ALA A 98 -10.56 -14.01 6.01
CA ALA A 98 -11.09 -14.28 4.68
C ALA A 98 -12.57 -13.93 4.75
N ARG A 99 -13.00 -13.02 3.88
CA ARG A 99 -14.41 -12.95 3.54
C ARG A 99 -14.68 -14.30 2.88
N GLY A 100 -15.11 -15.28 3.69
CA GLY A 100 -15.82 -16.43 3.16
C GLY A 100 -16.99 -15.90 2.32
N PRO A 101 -17.45 -16.65 1.31
CA PRO A 101 -18.63 -16.25 0.56
C PRO A 101 -19.74 -15.92 1.55
N ASP A 102 -20.37 -14.76 1.37
CA ASP A 102 -21.56 -14.33 2.09
C ASP A 102 -22.55 -15.50 2.08
N PRO A 103 -22.97 -16.05 3.24
CA PRO A 103 -24.02 -17.05 3.24
C PRO A 103 -25.33 -16.32 2.90
N ASP A 104 -25.88 -16.69 1.75
CA ASP A 104 -27.22 -16.36 1.24
C ASP A 104 -28.30 -16.45 2.32
#